data_AF-A0ABD2ZLP7-F1
#
_entry.id   AF-A0ABD2ZLP7-F1
#
_cell.length_a   1.000
_cell.length_b   1.000
_cell.length_c   1.000
_cell.angle_alpha   90.00
_cell.angle_beta   90.00
_cell.angle_gamma   90.00
#
_symmetry.space_group_name_H-M   'P 1'
#
loop_
_entity.id
_entity.type
_entity.pdbx_description
1 polymer ?
#
loop_
_entity_poly.entity_id
_entity_poly.type
_entity_poly.pdbx_seq_one_letter_code
_entity_poly.pdbx_strand_id
1 'polypeptide(L)' 'MVGIQKVRAEVIPTGKADVIHSFQKGGSVLSIVSDGINDSPALAAADVGMAIGVGTDIAIEATEFVLMGTI' A
#
# COMPACT_ATOMS: atom_id res chain seq x y z
N MET A 1 -13.22 -11.42 13.62
CA MET A 1 -12.50 -10.15 13.38
C MET A 1 -11.03 -10.47 13.28
N VAL A 2 -10.32 -10.05 12.23
CA VAL A 2 -8.93 -10.44 11.93
C VAL A 2 -7.87 -9.69 12.76
N GLY A 3 -8.22 -9.15 13.93
CA GLY A 3 -7.26 -8.52 14.85
C GLY A 3 -6.72 -7.13 14.43
N ILE A 4 -7.36 -6.44 13.49
CA ILE A 4 -6.94 -5.10 13.04
C ILE A 4 -7.29 -4.05 14.11
N GLN A 5 -6.29 -3.29 14.55
CA GLN A 5 -6.40 -2.31 15.63
C GLN A 5 -6.90 -0.93 15.16
N LYS A 6 -6.59 -0.56 13.90
CA LYS A 6 -6.92 0.75 13.33
C LYS A 6 -7.42 0.55 11.91
N VAL A 7 -8.56 1.18 11.61
CA VAL A 7 -9.16 1.18 10.27
C VAL A 7 -9.34 2.63 9.82
N ARG A 8 -9.09 2.88 8.54
CA ARG A 8 -9.46 4.10 7.82
C ARG A 8 -10.29 3.66 6.61
N ALA A 9 -11.57 4.01 6.61
CA ALA A 9 -12.50 3.69 5.54
C ALA A 9 -12.85 4.94 4.74
N GLU A 10 -13.41 4.77 3.54
CA GLU A 10 -13.91 5.86 2.69
C GLU A 10 -12.86 6.93 2.33
N VAL A 11 -11.59 6.53 2.29
CA VAL A 11 -10.49 7.43 1.93
C VAL A 11 -10.51 7.64 0.41
N ILE A 12 -10.80 8.86 -0.01
CA ILE A 12 -10.71 9.26 -1.41
C ILE A 12 -9.26 9.18 -1.91
N PRO A 13 -9.00 8.99 -3.22
CA PRO A 13 -7.64 8.78 -3.75
C PRO A 13 -6.63 9.85 -3.32
N THR A 14 -7.03 11.13 -3.33
CA THR A 14 -6.18 12.25 -2.90
C THR A 14 -5.85 12.24 -1.42
N GLY A 15 -6.69 11.62 -0.57
CA GLY A 15 -6.48 11.52 0.87
C GLY A 15 -5.64 10.31 1.30
N LYS A 16 -5.36 9.36 0.41
CA LYS A 16 -4.54 8.17 0.76
C LYS A 16 -3.12 8.55 1.15
N ALA A 17 -2.51 9.50 0.42
CA ALA A 17 -1.18 10.00 0.73
C ALA A 17 -1.12 10.63 2.13
N ASP A 18 -2.11 11.45 2.51
CA ASP A 18 -2.15 12.07 3.84
C ASP A 18 -2.24 11.04 4.96
N VAL A 19 -3.01 9.96 4.75
CA VAL A 19 -3.11 8.85 5.71
C VAL A 19 -1.76 8.16 5.89
N ILE A 20 -1.04 7.89 4.80
CA ILE A 20 0.30 7.29 4.82
C ILE A 20 1.27 8.17 5.60
N HIS A 21 1.35 9.45 5.25
CA HIS A 21 2.19 10.41 5.96
C HIS A 21 1.83 10.50 7.45
N SER A 22 0.55 10.38 7.81
CA SER A 22 0.12 10.38 9.21
C SER A 22 0.65 9.19 10.02
N PHE A 23 0.84 8.03 9.38
CA PHE A 23 1.43 6.85 10.00
C PHE A 23 2.96 6.90 10.06
N GLN A 24 3.60 7.55 9.09
CA GLN A 24 5.06 7.78 9.08
C GLN A 24 5.50 8.82 10.12
N LYS A 25 4.59 9.72 10.54
CA LYS A 25 4.87 10.72 11.59
C LYS A 25 5.48 10.05 12.83
N GLY A 26 6.53 10.67 13.36
CA GLY A 26 7.28 10.14 14.50
C GLY A 26 8.41 9.18 14.13
N GLY A 27 8.76 9.08 12.84
CA GLY A 27 9.90 8.29 12.37
C GLY A 27 9.60 6.80 12.24
N SER A 28 8.32 6.43 12.13
CA SER A 28 7.93 5.04 11.88
C SER A 28 8.13 4.72 10.40
N VAL A 29 8.75 3.57 10.13
CA VAL A 29 8.84 3.01 8.77
C VAL A 29 7.50 2.34 8.44
N LEU A 30 6.87 2.73 7.35
CA LEU A 30 5.57 2.24 6.92
C LEU A 30 5.69 1.38 5.65
N SER A 31 5.21 0.13 5.75
CA SER A 31 5.00 -0.71 4.58
C SER A 31 3.54 -0.71 4.15
N ILE A 32 3.31 -0.63 2.84
CA ILE A 32 1.98 -0.67 2.21
C ILE A 32 1.87 -1.91 1.34
N VAL A 33 0.73 -2.58 1.44
CA VAL A 33 0.40 -3.77 0.66
C VAL A 33 -0.81 -3.44 -0.21
N SER A 34 -0.71 -3.70 -1.51
CA SER A 34 -1.73 -3.35 -2.52
C SER A 34 -1.86 -4.43 -3.59
N ASP A 35 -2.93 -4.40 -4.40
CA ASP A 35 -3.06 -5.19 -5.63
C ASP A 35 -2.29 -4.58 -6.82
N GLY A 36 -1.79 -3.34 -6.66
CA GLY A 36 -0.98 -2.62 -7.65
C GLY A 36 -1.76 -2.03 -8.83
N ILE A 37 -3.09 -2.12 -8.84
CA ILE A 37 -3.93 -1.59 -9.93
C ILE A 37 -4.50 -0.22 -9.55
N ASN A 38 -5.02 -0.09 -8.33
CA ASN A 38 -5.79 1.11 -7.92
C ASN A 38 -5.02 2.06 -7.00
N ASP A 39 -3.81 1.69 -6.57
CA ASP A 39 -3.14 2.30 -5.42
C ASP A 39 -1.67 2.66 -5.64
N SER A 40 -1.25 2.89 -6.89
CA SER A 40 0.09 3.38 -7.22
C SER A 40 0.50 4.64 -6.43
N PRO A 41 -0.37 5.64 -6.17
CA PRO A 41 0.01 6.79 -5.33
C PRO A 41 0.29 6.43 -3.86
N ALA A 42 -0.38 5.40 -3.34
CA ALA A 42 -0.17 4.92 -1.98
C ALA A 42 1.15 4.14 -1.87
N LEU A 43 1.45 3.33 -2.88
CA LEU A 43 2.73 2.61 -2.96
C LEU A 43 3.91 3.58 -3.11
N ALA A 44 3.78 4.60 -3.96
CA ALA A 44 4.82 5.61 -4.17
C ALA A 44 5.09 6.50 -2.94
N ALA A 45 4.13 6.64 -2.03
CA ALA A 45 4.29 7.41 -0.80
C ALA A 45 4.78 6.58 0.40
N ALA A 46 4.81 5.24 0.27
CA ALA A 46 5.25 4.33 1.32
C ALA A 46 6.78 4.32 1.44
N ASP A 47 7.29 3.89 2.60
CA ASP A 47 8.73 3.59 2.72
C ASP A 47 9.07 2.25 2.08
N VAL A 48 8.12 1.30 2.09
CA VAL A 48 8.23 -0.01 1.45
C VAL A 48 6.89 -0.41 0.83
N GLY A 49 6.81 -0.45 -0.50
CA GLY A 49 5.67 -0.91 -1.27
C GLY A 49 5.71 -2.41 -1.57
N MET A 50 4.59 -3.09 -1.37
CA MET A 50 4.41 -4.50 -1.71
C MET A 50 3.13 -4.70 -2.53
N ALA A 51 3.24 -5.41 -3.66
CA ALA A 51 2.09 -5.85 -4.44
C ALA A 51 1.72 -7.31 -4.15
N ILE A 52 0.44 -7.65 -4.09
CA ILE A 52 -0.10 -9.02 -3.99
C ILE A 52 -0.97 -9.30 -5.21
N GLY A 53 -0.63 -10.35 -5.98
CA GLY A 53 -1.46 -10.82 -7.09
C GLY A 53 -0.64 -11.25 -8.31
N VAL A 54 -1.31 -11.81 -9.31
CA VAL A 54 -0.75 -11.98 -10.67
C VAL A 54 -0.47 -10.60 -11.22
N GLY A 55 0.80 -10.18 -11.14
CA GLY A 55 1.27 -8.85 -11.50
C GLY A 55 0.72 -8.42 -12.85
N THR A 56 -0.21 -7.47 -12.84
CA THR A 56 -0.34 -6.55 -13.97
C THR A 56 0.97 -5.77 -14.06
N ASP A 57 1.43 -5.45 -15.27
CA ASP A 57 2.71 -4.74 -15.47
C ASP A 57 2.82 -3.48 -14.58
N ILE A 58 1.69 -2.82 -14.34
CA ILE A 58 1.55 -1.63 -13.49
C ILE A 58 1.94 -1.90 -12.02
N ALA A 59 1.60 -3.07 -11.47
CA ALA A 59 1.93 -3.43 -10.09
C ALA A 59 3.44 -3.68 -9.90
N ILE A 60 4.09 -4.22 -10.93
CA ILE A 60 5.53 -4.50 -10.94
C ILE A 60 6.32 -3.19 -10.98
N GLU A 61 5.88 -2.22 -11.78
CA GLU A 61 6.58 -0.93 -11.89
C GLU A 61 6.42 -0.03 -10.65
N ALA A 62 5.37 -0.22 -9.86
CA ALA A 62 5.01 0.66 -8.75
C ALA A 62 5.52 0.20 -7.37
N THR A 63 6.17 -0.97 -7.24
CA THR A 63 6.53 -1.56 -5.94
C THR A 63 7.92 -2.16 -5.89
N GLU A 64 8.55 -2.16 -4.71
CA GLU A 64 9.86 -2.81 -4.52
C GLU A 64 9.73 -4.34 -4.45
N PHE A 65 8.59 -4.87 -4.01
CA PHE A 65 8.37 -6.30 -3.85
C PHE A 65 7.02 -6.76 -4.40
N VAL A 66 7.03 -7.89 -5.12
CA VAL A 66 5.83 -8.56 -5.59
C VAL A 66 5.71 -9.92 -4.91
N LEU A 67 4.62 -10.13 -4.18
CA LEU A 67 4.33 -11.38 -3.51
C LEU A 67 3.65 -12.33 -4.51
N MET A 68 4.41 -13.28 -5.04
CA MET A 68 3.87 -14.34 -5.89
C MET A 68 3.31 -15.48 -5.02
N GLY A 69 1.98 -15.58 -4.98
CA GLY A 69 1.26 -16.71 -4.40
C GLY A 69 0.77 -17.66 -5.50
N THR A 70 0.76 -18.95 -5.22
CA THR A 70 -0.07 -19.90 -5.97
C THR A 70 -1.49 -19.74 -5.42
N ILE A 71 -2.38 -19.06 -6.16
CA ILE A 71 -3.81 -19.09 -5.85
C ILE A 71 -4.39 -20.48 -6.10
#